data_AF-A0A524AGK7-F1
#
_entry.id   AF-A0A524AGK7-F1
#
_cell.length_a   1.000
_cell.length_b   1.000
_cell.length_c   1.000
_cell.angle_alpha   90.00
_cell.angle_beta   90.00
_cell.angle_gamma   90.00
#
_symmetry.space_group_name_H-M   'P 1'
#
loop_
_entity.id
_entity.type
_entity.pdbx_description
1 polymer ?
#
loop_
_entity_poly.entity_id
_entity_poly.type
_entity_poly.pdbx_seq_one_letter_code
_entity_poly.pdbx_strand_id
1 'polypeptide(L)' 'METLVMKFGGTSVGSAERFAAVADIIERTEGTKPVVVVSAMSGTTSDLIAGARSAAEGNHGQYRAIKANLLSRHLEV' A
#
# COMPACT_ATOMS: atom_id res chain seq x y z
N MET A 1 -9.09 9.49 -26.60
CA MET A 1 -8.13 9.23 -25.51
C MET A 1 -8.04 7.73 -25.32
N GLU A 2 -6.83 7.20 -25.44
CA GLU A 2 -6.55 5.79 -25.16
C GLU A 2 -6.50 5.56 -23.65
N THR A 3 -7.02 4.43 -23.18
CA THR A 3 -6.94 4.07 -21.76
C THR A 3 -5.57 3.45 -21.49
N LEU A 4 -4.83 4.00 -20.52
CA LEU A 4 -3.53 3.47 -20.10
C LEU A 4 -3.66 2.86 -18.70
N VAL A 5 -3.35 1.57 -18.55
CA VAL A 5 -3.34 0.93 -17.23
C VAL A 5 -1.92 0.93 -16.67
N MET A 6 -1.74 1.49 -15.48
CA MET A 6 -0.43 1.60 -14.81
C MET A 6 -0.48 0.86 -13.48
N LYS A 7 0.42 -0.11 -13.28
CA LYS A 7 0.48 -0.89 -12.04
C LYS A 7 1.73 -0.56 -11.22
N PHE A 8 1.54 -0.21 -9.95
CA PHE A 8 2.62 0.08 -9.00
C PHE A 8 2.67 -0.97 -7.88
N GLY A 9 3.88 -1.45 -7.57
CA GLY A 9 4.11 -2.43 -6.50
C GLY A 9 4.21 -1.78 -5.12
N GLY A 10 4.19 -2.59 -4.05
CA GLY A 10 4.18 -2.07 -2.68
C GLY A 10 5.41 -1.24 -2.30
N THR A 11 6.56 -1.49 -2.92
CA THR A 11 7.77 -0.67 -2.76
C THR A 11 7.63 0.71 -3.42
N SER A 12 6.89 0.80 -4.52
CA SER A 12 6.57 2.05 -5.23
C SER A 12 5.56 2.91 -4.46
N VAL A 13 4.85 2.34 -3.49
CA VAL A 13 3.85 3.03 -2.65
C VAL A 13 4.17 2.84 -1.16
N GLY A 14 5.45 2.75 -0.80
CA GLY A 14 5.89 2.42 0.56
C GLY A 14 5.97 3.61 1.52
N SER A 15 5.97 4.84 1.02
CA SER A 15 6.06 6.09 1.80
C SER A 15 5.42 7.25 1.03
N ALA A 16 5.22 8.38 1.70
CA ALA A 16 4.68 9.62 1.11
C ALA A 16 5.47 10.06 -0.13
N GLU A 17 6.80 10.06 -0.04
CA GLU A 17 7.71 10.46 -1.11
C GLU A 17 7.60 9.51 -2.31
N ARG A 18 7.38 8.23 -2.05
CA ARG A 18 7.18 7.23 -3.10
C ARG A 18 5.82 7.42 -3.80
N PHE A 19 4.77 7.78 -3.07
CA PHE A 19 3.50 8.17 -3.66
C PHE A 19 3.64 9.42 -4.54
N ALA A 20 4.36 10.45 -4.09
CA ALA A 20 4.62 11.64 -4.88
C ALA A 20 5.36 11.31 -6.19
N ALA A 21 6.39 10.46 -6.12
CA ALA A 21 7.10 10.01 -7.32
C ALA A 21 6.21 9.20 -8.28
N VAL A 22 5.24 8.43 -7.77
CA VAL A 22 4.25 7.74 -8.60
C VAL A 22 3.29 8.74 -9.27
N ALA A 23 2.84 9.77 -8.55
CA ALA A 23 2.02 10.83 -9.11
C ALA A 23 2.75 11.55 -10.27
N ASP A 24 4.03 11.90 -10.08
CA ASP A 24 4.86 12.51 -11.13
C ASP A 24 4.96 11.65 -12.40
N ILE A 25 4.95 10.32 -12.27
CA ILE A 25 4.98 9.39 -13.40
C ILE A 25 3.63 9.42 -14.14
N ILE A 26 2.52 9.47 -13.40
CA ILE A 26 1.16 9.49 -13.96
C ILE A 26 0.88 10.81 -14.68
N GLU A 27 1.32 11.94 -14.12
CA GLU A 27 1.10 13.26 -14.73
C GLU A 27 1.77 13.42 -16.09
N ARG A 28 2.85 12.66 -16.35
CA ARG A 28 3.57 12.66 -17.62
C ARG A 28 2.85 11.91 -18.75
N THR A 29 1.73 11.23 -18.48
CA THR A 29 0.99 10.45 -19.48
C THR A 29 -0.11 11.27 -20.17
N GLU A 30 0.26 12.41 -20.73
CA GLU A 30 -0.66 13.31 -21.45
C GLU A 30 -1.36 12.59 -22.63
N GLY A 31 -2.61 12.99 -22.93
CA GLY A 31 -3.40 12.42 -24.02
C GLY A 31 -3.98 11.02 -23.76
N THR A 32 -3.66 10.42 -22.60
CA THR A 32 -4.22 9.14 -22.16
C THR A 32 -5.28 9.33 -21.07
N LYS A 33 -6.06 8.28 -20.82
CA LYS A 33 -6.95 8.15 -19.66
C LYS A 33 -6.33 7.12 -18.70
N PRO A 34 -5.53 7.54 -17.71
CA PRO A 34 -4.83 6.60 -16.84
C PRO A 34 -5.80 5.87 -15.88
N VAL A 35 -5.60 4.56 -15.72
CA VAL A 35 -6.18 3.72 -14.69
C VAL A 35 -5.04 3.17 -13.85
N VAL A 36 -4.98 3.59 -12.59
CA VAL A 36 -3.87 3.28 -11.70
C VAL A 36 -4.26 2.13 -10.77
N VAL A 37 -3.45 1.08 -10.77
CA VAL A 37 -3.61 -0.10 -9.92
C VAL A 37 -2.44 -0.16 -8.95
N VAL A 38 -2.71 -0.17 -7.65
CA VAL A 38 -1.68 -0.23 -6.61
C VAL A 38 -1.78 -1.52 -5.81
N SER A 39 -0.62 -2.03 -5.39
CA SER A 39 -0.55 -2.99 -4.29
C SER A 39 -0.67 -2.24 -2.95
N ALA A 40 -0.83 -2.97 -1.83
CA ALA A 40 -0.66 -2.36 -0.51
C ALA A 40 0.78 -1.87 -0.30
N MET A 41 0.99 -0.92 0.61
CA MET A 41 2.33 -0.46 0.99
C MET A 41 3.22 -1.65 1.39
N SER A 42 4.53 -1.59 1.09
CA SER A 42 5.48 -2.68 1.34
C SER A 42 5.31 -3.32 2.73
N GLY A 43 5.25 -4.66 2.78
CA GLY A 43 5.06 -5.43 4.01
C GLY A 43 3.62 -5.50 4.56
N THR A 44 2.74 -4.57 4.17
CA THR A 44 1.38 -4.47 4.74
C THR A 44 0.54 -5.72 4.54
N THR A 45 0.56 -6.33 3.35
CA THR A 45 -0.20 -7.57 3.10
C THR A 45 0.30 -8.72 3.99
N SER A 46 1.62 -8.85 4.15
CA SER A 46 2.21 -9.88 5.02
C SER A 46 1.81 -9.66 6.49
N ASP A 47 1.86 -8.41 6.95
CA ASP A 47 1.44 -8.01 8.30
C ASP A 47 -0.05 -8.31 8.53
N LEU A 48 -0.93 -7.99 7.57
CA LEU A 48 -2.36 -8.29 7.65
C LEU A 48 -2.62 -9.80 7.77
N ILE A 49 -1.94 -10.62 6.97
CA ILE A 49 -2.06 -12.08 7.04
C ILE A 49 -1.58 -12.59 8.41
N ALA A 50 -0.45 -12.09 8.91
CA ALA A 50 0.06 -12.47 10.22
C ALA A 50 -0.89 -12.05 11.35
N GLY A 51 -1.46 -10.86 11.27
CA GLY A 51 -2.46 -10.35 12.21
C GLY A 51 -3.73 -11.20 12.21
N ALA A 52 -4.24 -11.57 11.03
CA ALA A 52 -5.40 -12.43 10.89
C ALA A 52 -5.17 -13.82 11.50
N ARG A 53 -4.02 -14.44 11.24
CA ARG A 53 -3.64 -15.73 11.86
C ARG A 53 -3.53 -15.61 13.38
N SER A 54 -2.83 -14.58 13.87
CA SER A 54 -2.69 -14.32 15.30
C SER A 54 -4.05 -14.15 16.00
N ALA A 55 -5.00 -13.48 15.34
CA ALA A 55 -6.36 -13.32 15.85
C ALA A 55 -7.12 -14.66 15.89
N ALA A 56 -7.02 -15.45 14.82
CA ALA A 56 -7.66 -16.78 14.74
C ALA A 56 -7.14 -17.76 15.79
N GLU A 57 -5.85 -17.67 16.15
CA GLU A 57 -5.19 -18.49 17.17
C GLU A 57 -5.42 -17.98 18.62
N GLY A 58 -6.14 -16.87 18.79
CA GLY A 58 -6.35 -16.25 20.12
C GLY A 58 -5.11 -15.54 20.68
N ASN A 59 -4.07 -15.32 19.86
CA ASN A 59 -2.88 -14.56 20.27
C ASN A 59 -3.19 -13.05 20.28
N HIS A 60 -3.88 -12.62 21.33
CA HIS A 60 -4.40 -11.27 21.42
C HIS A 60 -3.33 -10.18 21.53
N GLY A 61 -2.16 -10.50 22.10
CA GLY A 61 -1.03 -9.56 22.17
C GLY A 61 -0.46 -9.26 20.78
N GLN A 62 -0.20 -10.31 20.00
CA GLN A 62 0.44 -10.19 18.70
C GLN A 62 -0.45 -9.47 17.68
N TYR A 63 -1.74 -9.84 17.56
CA TYR A 63 -2.59 -9.16 16.56
C TYR A 63 -2.78 -7.68 16.90
N ARG A 64 -2.85 -7.30 18.19
CA ARG A 64 -2.97 -5.90 18.61
C ARG A 64 -1.72 -5.10 18.28
N ALA A 65 -0.53 -5.68 18.49
CA ALA A 65 0.73 -5.05 18.12
C ALA A 65 0.83 -4.84 16.60
N ILE A 66 0.50 -5.86 15.81
CA ILE A 66 0.47 -5.76 14.34
C ILE A 66 -0.50 -4.67 13.88
N LYS A 67 -1.73 -4.64 14.44
CA LYS A 67 -2.72 -3.60 14.14
C LYS A 67 -2.18 -2.20 14.46
N ALA A 68 -1.56 -2.02 15.61
CA ALA A 68 -1.01 -0.73 16.03
C ALA A 68 0.12 -0.26 15.10
N ASN A 69 1.04 -1.16 14.73
CA ASN A 69 2.13 -0.85 13.81
C ASN A 69 1.62 -0.49 12.41
N LEU A 70 0.63 -1.25 11.91
CA LEU A 70 -0.03 -0.93 10.65
C LEU A 70 -0.68 0.46 10.70
N LEU A 71 -1.40 0.78 11.78
CA LEU A 71 -2.02 2.09 11.94
C LEU A 71 -0.97 3.22 11.97
N SER A 72 0.08 3.08 12.79
CA SER A 72 1.16 4.09 12.89
C SER A 72 1.78 4.35 11.52
N ARG A 73 2.17 3.28 10.80
CA ARG A 73 2.77 3.37 9.47
C ARG A 73 1.90 4.18 8.50
N HIS A 74 0.58 4.04 8.53
CA HIS A 74 -0.30 4.74 7.60
C HIS A 74 -0.63 6.17 8.03
N LEU A 75 -0.51 6.50 9.33
CA LEU A 75 -0.68 7.86 9.84
C LEU A 75 0.58 8.71 9.69
N GLU A 76 1.74 8.06 9.58
CA GLU A 76 3.04 8.71 9.34
C GLU A 76 3.36 8.93 7.84
N VAL A 77 2.50 8.42 6.95
CA VAL A 77 2.59 8.63 5.49
C VAL A 77 1.96 9.96 5.10
#